data_AF-S4YPD2-F1
#
_entry.id   AF-S4YPD2-F1
#
_cell.length_a   1.000
_cell.length_b   1.000
_cell.length_c   1.000
_cell.angle_alpha   90.00
_cell.angle_beta   90.00
_cell.angle_gamma   90.00
#
_symmetry.space_group_name_H-M   'P 1'
#
loop_
_entity.id
_entity.type
_entity.pdbx_description
1 polymer ?
#
loop_
_entity_poly.entity_id
_entity_poly.type
_entity_poly.pdbx_seq_one_letter_code
_entity_poly.pdbx_strand_id
1 'polypeptide(L)'
;MKTIKYFATAAAIALTSFATFAAEPVNLQQANDLAPAGVVSAGHATTLSGLEAKLAAKAEAQGASSYRIISAGGNNLLSGTAIIYK
;
A
#
# COMPACT_ATOMS: atom_id res chain seq x y z
N MET A 1 34.22 -18.28 46.57
CA MET A 1 32.77 -18.45 46.34
C MET A 1 32.33 -17.45 45.27
N LYS A 2 31.43 -17.87 44.38
CA LYS A 2 31.22 -17.39 43.00
C LYS A 2 30.51 -16.02 42.94
N THR A 3 31.10 -15.01 42.31
CA THR A 3 30.42 -13.75 41.94
C THR A 3 29.85 -13.87 40.54
N ILE A 4 28.52 -13.96 40.46
CA ILE A 4 27.79 -14.24 39.24
C ILE A 4 27.66 -12.94 38.43
N LYS A 5 28.28 -12.93 37.26
CA LYS A 5 28.18 -11.90 36.23
C LYS A 5 26.82 -12.01 35.56
N TYR A 6 25.82 -11.27 36.04
CA TYR A 6 24.60 -11.04 35.27
C TYR A 6 24.80 -9.80 34.40
N PHE A 7 25.38 -10.03 33.22
CA PHE A 7 25.23 -9.15 32.07
C PHE A 7 23.72 -9.12 31.77
N ALA A 8 23.02 -8.11 32.29
CA ALA A 8 21.63 -7.86 31.97
C ALA A 8 21.56 -7.46 30.49
N THR A 9 21.26 -8.48 29.69
CA THR A 9 21.04 -8.47 28.25
C THR A 9 20.20 -7.29 27.81
N ALA A 10 20.88 -6.43 27.05
CA ALA A 10 20.48 -5.78 25.81
C ALA A 10 18.98 -5.50 25.59
N ALA A 11 18.72 -4.20 25.42
CA ALA A 11 17.82 -3.60 24.45
C ALA A 11 16.36 -4.06 24.49
N ALA A 12 15.55 -3.23 25.13
CA ALA A 12 14.13 -3.13 24.83
C ALA A 12 13.97 -3.03 23.31
N ILE A 13 13.34 -4.05 22.74
CA ILE A 13 12.95 -4.15 21.34
C ILE A 13 12.14 -2.90 21.06
N ALA A 14 12.70 -1.98 20.27
CA ALA A 14 11.98 -0.83 19.77
C ALA A 14 10.73 -1.36 19.06
N LEU A 15 9.57 -1.12 19.67
CA LEU A 15 8.29 -1.35 19.02
C LEU A 15 8.33 -0.50 17.76
N THR A 16 8.52 -1.17 16.62
CA THR A 16 8.51 -0.54 15.31
C THR A 16 7.18 0.18 15.19
N SER A 17 7.23 1.51 15.28
CA SER A 17 6.10 2.38 14.99
C SER A 17 5.63 2.07 13.57
N PHE A 18 4.63 1.21 13.45
CA PHE A 18 3.79 1.14 12.27
C PHE A 18 2.92 2.39 12.31
N ALA A 19 3.49 3.52 11.90
CA ALA A 19 2.70 4.67 11.53
C ALA A 19 1.79 4.20 10.39
N THR A 20 0.49 4.13 10.68
CA THR A 20 -0.55 3.82 9.72
C THR A 20 -0.52 4.89 8.63
N PHE A 21 0.21 4.64 7.55
CA PHE A 21 0.18 5.52 6.38
C PHE A 21 -1.09 5.21 5.60
N ALA A 22 -2.01 6.17 5.58
CA ALA A 22 -3.11 6.17 4.63
C ALA A 22 -2.52 6.23 3.21
N ALA A 23 -3.13 5.51 2.27
CA ALA A 23 -2.58 5.38 0.93
C ALA A 23 -2.66 6.71 0.16
N GLU A 24 -1.54 7.42 0.11
CA GLU A 24 -1.43 8.72 -0.56
C GLU A 24 -1.01 8.53 -2.04
N PRO A 25 -1.55 9.32 -2.99
CA PRO A 25 -1.14 9.22 -4.39
C PRO A 25 0.32 9.68 -4.55
N VAL A 26 1.23 8.73 -4.79
CA VAL A 26 2.67 8.98 -4.97
C VAL A 26 3.06 9.19 -6.43
N ASN A 27 4.00 10.11 -6.67
CA ASN A 27 4.52 10.42 -8.01
C ASN A 27 5.49 9.32 -8.51
N LEU A 28 5.73 9.24 -9.83
CA LEU A 28 6.58 8.25 -10.51
C LEU A 28 7.98 8.08 -9.89
N GLN A 29 8.56 9.16 -9.37
CA GLN A 29 9.90 9.14 -8.75
C GLN A 29 9.89 8.43 -7.38
N GLN A 30 8.87 8.65 -6.54
CA GLN A 30 8.73 7.97 -5.25
C GLN A 30 8.27 6.52 -5.43
N ALA A 31 7.46 6.25 -6.45
CA ALA A 31 7.06 4.91 -6.86
C ALA A 31 8.23 4.02 -7.32
N ASN A 32 9.41 4.59 -7.58
CA ASN A 32 10.59 3.85 -8.04
C ASN A 32 11.45 3.35 -6.86
N ASP A 33 11.39 4.03 -5.71
CA ASP A 33 11.96 3.58 -4.44
C ASP A 33 11.03 2.62 -3.69
N LEU A 34 9.73 2.64 -4.02
CA LEU A 34 8.72 1.72 -3.50
C LEU A 34 8.65 0.48 -4.39
N ALA A 35 8.76 -0.70 -3.80
CA ALA A 35 8.62 -1.94 -4.56
C ALA A 35 7.18 -2.05 -5.10
N PRO A 36 6.97 -2.15 -6.42
CA PRO A 36 5.64 -2.37 -6.97
C PRO A 36 5.10 -3.70 -6.42
N ALA A 37 4.06 -3.59 -5.59
CA ALA A 37 3.45 -4.73 -4.91
C ALA A 37 2.57 -5.55 -5.87
N GLY A 38 2.16 -4.95 -6.99
CA GLY A 38 1.38 -5.61 -8.02
C GLY A 38 0.51 -4.64 -8.81
N VAL A 39 -0.48 -5.20 -9.52
CA VAL A 39 -1.45 -4.43 -10.30
C VAL A 39 -2.85 -4.90 -9.92
N VAL A 40 -3.73 -3.96 -9.57
CA VAL A 40 -5.14 -4.23 -9.28
C VAL A 40 -6.01 -3.71 -10.42
N SER A 41 -7.00 -4.50 -10.81
CA SER A 41 -8.00 -4.11 -11.80
C SER A 41 -9.36 -4.03 -11.13
N ALA A 42 -10.14 -3.02 -11.46
CA ALA A 42 -11.56 -3.00 -11.13
C ALA A 42 -12.39 -2.53 -12.32
N GLY A 43 -13.67 -2.84 -12.26
CA GLY A 43 -14.60 -2.45 -13.30
C GLY A 43 -16.03 -2.56 -12.83
N HIS A 44 -16.95 -2.47 -13.78
CA HIS A 44 -18.38 -2.36 -13.49
C HIS A 44 -18.68 -1.14 -12.61
N ALA A 45 -18.08 -0.01 -12.95
CA ALA A 45 -18.41 1.28 -12.36
C ALA A 45 -19.18 2.12 -13.38
N THR A 46 -20.20 2.83 -12.93
CA THR A 46 -20.95 3.79 -13.76
C THR A 46 -20.33 5.18 -13.71
N THR A 47 -19.45 5.44 -12.74
CA THR A 47 -18.78 6.73 -12.54
C THR A 47 -17.28 6.52 -12.27
N LEU A 48 -16.48 7.55 -12.55
CA LEU A 48 -15.04 7.52 -12.30
C LEU A 48 -14.75 7.33 -10.81
N SER A 49 -15.47 8.04 -9.94
CA SER A 49 -15.31 7.92 -8.48
C SER A 49 -15.67 6.52 -7.95
N GLY A 50 -16.68 5.87 -8.54
CA GLY A 50 -17.03 4.48 -8.19
C GLY A 50 -15.97 3.49 -8.65
N LEU A 51 -15.29 3.78 -9.75
CA LEU A 51 -14.14 3.02 -10.22
C LEU A 51 -12.96 3.21 -9.25
N GLU A 52 -12.60 4.46 -8.94
CA GLU A 52 -11.53 4.81 -8.01
C GLU A 52 -11.73 4.17 -6.64
N ALA A 53 -12.92 4.27 -6.06
CA ALA A 53 -13.24 3.65 -4.77
C ALA A 53 -13.02 2.13 -4.80
N LYS A 54 -13.38 1.46 -5.90
CA LYS A 54 -13.14 0.02 -6.08
C LYS A 54 -11.66 -0.30 -6.23
N LEU A 55 -10.88 0.52 -6.92
CA LEU A 55 -9.44 0.31 -7.06
C LEU A 55 -8.73 0.58 -5.73
N ALA A 56 -9.10 1.63 -5.00
CA ALA A 56 -8.58 1.96 -3.69
C ALA A 56 -8.88 0.84 -2.69
N ALA A 57 -10.13 0.38 -2.60
CA ALA A 57 -10.50 -0.73 -1.74
C ALA A 57 -9.72 -2.02 -2.07
N LYS A 58 -9.48 -2.30 -3.35
CA LYS A 58 -8.63 -3.43 -3.77
C LYS A 58 -7.17 -3.22 -3.42
N ALA A 59 -6.65 -2.00 -3.54
CA ALA A 59 -5.28 -1.68 -3.17
C ALA A 59 -5.06 -1.86 -1.66
N GLU A 60 -5.97 -1.34 -0.84
CA GLU A 60 -5.96 -1.51 0.62
C GLU A 60 -6.09 -2.99 1.00
N ALA A 61 -6.96 -3.76 0.36
CA ALA A 61 -7.11 -5.20 0.60
C ALA A 61 -5.84 -5.99 0.26
N GLN A 62 -5.02 -5.52 -0.67
CA GLN A 62 -3.70 -6.08 -0.99
C GLN A 62 -2.59 -5.59 -0.03
N GLY A 63 -2.93 -4.71 0.91
CA GLY A 63 -2.01 -4.09 1.85
C GLY A 63 -1.08 -3.08 1.18
N ALA A 64 -1.54 -2.38 0.15
CA ALA A 64 -0.77 -1.35 -0.53
C ALA A 64 -0.76 -0.05 0.28
N SER A 65 0.42 0.55 0.42
CA SER A 65 0.64 1.86 1.03
C SER A 65 0.41 3.00 0.04
N SER A 66 0.38 2.74 -1.27
CA SER A 66 0.03 3.72 -2.29
C SER A 66 -0.51 3.04 -3.54
N TYR A 67 -1.28 3.77 -4.35
CA TYR A 67 -1.76 3.28 -5.64
C TYR A 67 -1.68 4.36 -6.72
N ARG A 68 -1.52 3.93 -7.98
CA ARG A 68 -1.53 4.81 -9.15
C ARG A 68 -2.35 4.21 -10.26
N ILE A 69 -3.41 4.90 -10.66
CA ILE A 69 -4.26 4.51 -11.78
C ILE A 69 -3.48 4.71 -13.08
N ILE A 70 -3.34 3.65 -13.86
CA ILE A 70 -2.65 3.65 -15.16
C ILE A 70 -3.63 3.58 -16.34
N SER A 71 -4.86 3.15 -16.08
CA SER A 71 -5.91 3.10 -17.08
C SER A 71 -7.26 3.24 -16.40
N ALA A 72 -8.13 4.08 -16.95
CA ALA A 72 -9.52 4.22 -16.55
C ALA A 72 -10.34 4.57 -17.80
N GLY A 73 -11.28 3.72 -18.18
CA GLY A 73 -12.10 3.92 -19.36
C GLY A 73 -13.11 2.79 -19.60
N GLY A 74 -14.09 3.05 -20.45
CA GLY A 74 -15.10 2.07 -20.85
C GLY A 74 -16.28 2.72 -21.57
N ASN A 75 -16.88 1.99 -22.51
CA ASN A 75 -17.94 2.51 -23.37
C ASN A 75 -19.33 2.52 -22.70
N ASN A 76 -19.57 1.64 -21.72
CA ASN A 76 -20.85 1.50 -21.00
C ASN A 76 -20.66 1.26 -19.49
N LEU A 77 -19.58 0.56 -19.14
CA LEU A 77 -19.14 0.34 -17.76
C LEU A 77 -17.66 0.74 -17.70
N LEU A 78 -17.33 1.66 -16.80
CA LEU A 78 -15.96 2.06 -16.55
C LEU A 78 -15.19 0.90 -15.94
N SER A 79 -14.00 0.69 -16.49
CA SER A 79 -13.02 -0.30 -16.05
C SER A 79 -11.66 0.39 -15.95
N GLY A 80 -10.81 -0.08 -15.06
CA GLY A 80 -9.53 0.55 -14.82
C GLY A 80 -8.56 -0.37 -14.14
N THR A 81 -7.30 0.02 -14.23
CA THR A 81 -6.16 -0.70 -13.66
C THR A 81 -5.31 0.30 -12.91
N ALA A 82 -4.87 -0.07 -11.71
CA ALA A 82 -3.91 0.68 -10.92
C ALA A 82 -2.74 -0.22 -10.53
N ILE A 83 -1.55 0.36 -10.57
CA ILE A 83 -0.37 -0.24 -9.94
C ILE A 83 -0.44 0.11 -8.45
N ILE A 84 -0.14 -0.88 -7.62
CA ILE A 84 -0.10 -0.73 -6.17
C ILE A 84 1.35 -0.83 -5.68
N TYR A 85 1.65 -0.07 -4.64
CA TYR A 85 2.99 0.04 -4.03
C TYR A 85 2.88 -0.29 -2.55
N LYS A 86 3.89 -0.98 -2.01
CA LYS A 86 4.00 -1.28 -0.57
C LYS A 86 5.02 -0.38 0.10
#